data_AF-A0A150SQB4-F1
#
_entry.id   AF-A0A150SQB4-F1
#
_cell.length_a   1.000
_cell.length_b   1.000
_cell.length_c   1.000
_cell.angle_alpha   90.00
_cell.angle_beta   90.00
_cell.angle_gamma   90.00
#
_symmetry.space_group_name_H-M   'P 1'
#
loop_
_entity.id
_entity.type
_entity.pdbx_description
1 polymer ?
#
loop_
_entity_poly.entity_id
_entity_poly.type
_entity_poly.pdbx_seq_one_letter_code
_entity_poly.pdbx_strand_id
1 'polypeptide(L)'
;MIFASGLAKFFMQDGTPTADFVKALGVWDHRHLIGALEILAAVLLLVPRTATLGFVTMVAVLGGATATGLTHDVEGNWPWFPFVLILVMTIGAYFRTPELLARARDPKSVPNPGKVGKIVSWILAGLLSLATLASGILQLMPPANAEGAAFIERLGITHIAVPLGITKICLAILFLIPRSSAIGLVLMVGYFSGALATNLTHGFTLPEYLPLIIILVLLAITGWIRNPELRQRLLGRPLLGNTGATLGGETGGDYATTS
;
A
#
# COMPACT_ATOMS: atom_id res chain seq x y z
N MET A 1 1.06 -18.64 -7.71
CA MET A 1 2.47 -18.29 -7.99
C MET A 1 3.18 -17.64 -6.81
N ILE A 2 2.68 -16.53 -6.23
CA ILE A 2 3.39 -15.82 -5.15
C ILE A 2 3.58 -16.66 -3.88
N PHE A 3 2.59 -17.45 -3.46
CA PHE A 3 2.74 -18.38 -2.33
C PHE A 3 3.90 -19.36 -2.55
N ALA A 4 4.02 -19.92 -3.77
CA ALA A 4 5.10 -20.83 -4.12
C ALA A 4 6.47 -20.12 -4.15
N SER A 5 6.52 -18.88 -4.66
CA SER A 5 7.71 -18.02 -4.59
C SER A 5 8.18 -17.79 -3.15
N GLY A 6 7.26 -17.48 -2.24
CA GLY A 6 7.57 -17.25 -0.83
C GLY A 6 8.04 -18.50 -0.12
N LEU A 7 7.39 -19.64 -0.38
CA LEU A 7 7.79 -20.92 0.18
C LEU A 7 9.19 -21.34 -0.30
N ALA A 8 9.50 -21.12 -1.58
CA ALA A 8 10.79 -21.47 -2.16
C ALA A 8 11.98 -20.77 -1.48
N LYS A 9 11.79 -19.56 -0.92
CA LYS A 9 12.87 -18.81 -0.24
C LYS A 9 13.37 -19.48 1.05
N PHE A 10 12.54 -20.31 1.69
CA PHE A 10 12.93 -21.07 2.89
C PHE A 10 13.79 -22.29 2.58
N PHE A 11 13.61 -22.86 1.39
CA PHE A 11 14.30 -24.08 0.94
C PHE A 11 15.42 -23.78 -0.07
N MET A 12 15.73 -22.51 -0.30
CA MET A 12 16.74 -22.07 -1.25
C MET A 12 18.13 -22.49 -0.79
N GLN A 13 18.82 -23.28 -1.62
CA GLN A 13 20.17 -23.77 -1.37
C GLN A 13 21.22 -22.86 -2.01
N ASP A 14 22.29 -22.62 -1.27
CA ASP A 14 23.47 -21.91 -1.75
C ASP A 14 24.10 -22.61 -2.95
N GLY A 15 24.60 -21.83 -3.92
CA GLY A 15 25.22 -22.33 -5.15
C GLY A 15 24.24 -22.69 -6.28
N THR A 16 22.94 -22.44 -6.08
CA THR A 16 21.96 -22.51 -7.17
C THR A 16 21.89 -21.16 -7.92
N PRO A 17 21.57 -21.15 -9.23
CA PRO A 17 21.43 -19.89 -9.98
C PRO A 17 20.44 -18.90 -9.33
N THR A 18 19.39 -19.42 -8.68
CA THR A 18 18.43 -18.59 -7.95
C THR A 18 19.03 -17.98 -6.68
N ALA A 19 19.87 -18.71 -5.94
CA ALA A 19 20.55 -18.16 -4.77
C ALA A 19 21.55 -17.07 -5.16
N ASP A 20 22.29 -17.27 -6.25
CA ASP A 20 23.26 -16.29 -6.74
C ASP A 20 22.55 -15.00 -7.19
N PHE A 21 21.41 -15.12 -7.87
CA PHE A 21 20.55 -13.98 -8.20
C PHE A 21 20.05 -13.23 -6.95
N VAL A 22 19.58 -13.94 -5.93
CA VAL A 22 19.09 -13.33 -4.67
C VAL A 22 20.22 -12.64 -3.90
N LYS A 23 21.45 -13.19 -3.95
CA LYS A 23 22.65 -12.56 -3.39
C LYS A 23 23.04 -11.29 -4.16
N ALA A 24 22.99 -11.34 -5.49
CA ALA A 24 23.29 -10.19 -6.34
C ALA A 24 22.32 -9.01 -6.09
N LEU A 25 21.07 -9.29 -5.72
CA LEU A 25 20.08 -8.30 -5.30
C LEU A 25 20.27 -7.77 -3.85
N GLY A 26 21.26 -8.25 -3.10
CA GLY A 26 21.50 -7.82 -1.72
C GLY A 26 20.43 -8.24 -0.71
N VAL A 27 19.51 -9.13 -1.08
CA VAL A 27 18.37 -9.54 -0.23
C VAL A 27 18.58 -10.89 0.45
N TRP A 28 19.74 -11.52 0.31
CA TRP A 28 20.02 -12.86 0.83
C TRP A 28 19.72 -13.01 2.33
N ASP A 29 20.18 -12.08 3.14
CA ASP A 29 19.99 -12.10 4.59
C ASP A 29 18.52 -11.85 4.97
N HIS A 30 17.77 -11.20 4.09
CA HIS A 30 16.36 -10.84 4.27
C HIS A 30 15.41 -11.84 3.61
N ARG A 31 15.90 -12.89 2.94
CA ARG A 31 15.09 -13.79 2.09
C ARG A 31 13.95 -14.48 2.86
N HIS A 32 14.20 -14.88 4.10
CA HIS A 32 13.20 -15.55 4.95
C HIS A 32 12.09 -14.59 5.36
N LEU A 33 12.45 -13.34 5.67
CA LEU A 33 11.46 -12.30 5.98
C LEU A 33 10.60 -11.99 4.75
N ILE A 34 11.21 -11.85 3.58
CA ILE A 34 10.49 -11.62 2.31
C ILE A 34 9.56 -12.81 2.01
N GLY A 35 10.06 -14.04 2.16
CA GLY A 35 9.26 -15.25 1.97
C GLY A 35 8.08 -15.34 2.93
N ALA A 36 8.27 -15.00 4.21
CA ALA A 36 7.20 -14.93 5.19
C ALA A 36 6.14 -13.89 4.82
N LEU A 37 6.56 -12.70 4.35
CA LEU A 37 5.64 -11.64 3.91
C LEU A 37 4.84 -12.04 2.67
N GLU A 38 5.44 -12.72 1.69
CA GLU A 38 4.76 -13.25 0.51
C GLU A 38 3.71 -14.31 0.88
N ILE A 39 4.06 -15.24 1.78
CA ILE A 39 3.14 -16.27 2.28
C ILE A 39 2.00 -15.61 3.06
N LEU A 40 2.31 -14.69 3.97
CA LEU A 40 1.31 -13.96 4.75
C LEU A 40 0.35 -13.20 3.83
N ALA A 41 0.87 -12.45 2.85
CA ALA A 41 0.05 -11.72 1.88
C ALA A 41 -0.87 -12.67 1.09
N ALA A 42 -0.34 -13.83 0.65
CA ALA A 42 -1.12 -14.83 -0.05
C ALA A 42 -2.23 -15.43 0.83
N VAL A 43 -1.94 -15.77 2.10
CA VAL A 43 -2.93 -16.29 3.05
C VAL A 43 -4.02 -15.27 3.34
N LEU A 44 -3.63 -14.00 3.58
CA LEU A 44 -4.58 -12.91 3.79
C LEU A 44 -5.47 -12.66 2.56
N LEU A 45 -4.97 -12.90 1.35
CA LEU A 45 -5.75 -12.80 0.11
C LEU A 45 -6.75 -13.94 -0.08
N LEU A 46 -6.50 -15.13 0.49
CA LEU A 46 -7.40 -16.28 0.38
C LEU A 46 -8.69 -16.09 1.18
N VAL A 47 -8.61 -15.43 2.35
CA VAL A 47 -9.77 -15.18 3.19
C VAL A 47 -10.47 -13.89 2.75
N PRO A 48 -11.73 -13.93 2.27
CA PRO A 48 -12.41 -12.75 1.71
C PRO A 48 -12.46 -11.56 2.67
N ARG A 49 -12.55 -11.82 3.98
CA ARG A 49 -12.60 -10.80 5.03
C ARG A 49 -11.28 -10.02 5.16
N THR A 50 -10.15 -10.68 4.94
CA THR A 50 -8.80 -10.08 5.06
C THR A 50 -8.19 -9.71 3.72
N ALA A 51 -8.88 -9.98 2.61
CA ALA A 51 -8.34 -9.81 1.26
C ALA A 51 -7.83 -8.38 0.99
N THR A 52 -8.44 -7.36 1.60
CA THR A 52 -7.96 -5.98 1.45
C THR A 52 -6.61 -5.76 2.14
N LEU A 53 -6.39 -6.35 3.33
CA LEU A 53 -5.10 -6.31 4.02
C LEU A 53 -4.06 -7.09 3.23
N GLY A 54 -4.40 -8.29 2.76
CA GLY A 54 -3.53 -9.10 1.91
C GLY A 54 -3.14 -8.39 0.62
N PHE A 55 -4.05 -7.65 0.01
CA PHE A 55 -3.76 -6.82 -1.16
C PHE A 55 -2.78 -5.69 -0.85
N VAL A 56 -2.97 -4.94 0.23
CA VAL A 56 -2.04 -3.86 0.63
C VAL A 56 -0.66 -4.43 0.96
N THR A 57 -0.59 -5.54 1.70
CA THR A 57 0.68 -6.24 1.98
C THR A 57 1.33 -6.73 0.69
N MET A 58 0.56 -7.22 -0.28
CA MET A 58 1.10 -7.65 -1.57
C MET A 58 1.68 -6.48 -2.36
N VAL A 59 1.00 -5.33 -2.39
CA VAL A 59 1.52 -4.11 -3.02
C VAL A 59 2.80 -3.64 -2.33
N ALA A 60 2.90 -3.75 -1.00
CA ALA A 60 4.12 -3.45 -0.26
C ALA A 60 5.29 -4.36 -0.70
N VAL A 61 5.06 -5.68 -0.74
CA VAL A 61 6.09 -6.68 -1.12
C VAL A 61 6.54 -6.50 -2.57
N LEU A 62 5.59 -6.35 -3.51
CA LEU A 62 5.91 -6.15 -4.92
C LEU A 62 6.55 -4.77 -5.18
N GLY A 63 6.18 -3.74 -4.39
CA GLY A 63 6.83 -2.43 -4.44
C GLY A 63 8.29 -2.51 -4.02
N GLY A 64 8.57 -3.28 -2.96
CA GLY A 64 9.91 -3.73 -2.56
C GLY A 64 10.69 -4.33 -3.72
N ALA A 65 10.16 -5.39 -4.32
CA ALA A 65 10.80 -6.10 -5.43
C ALA A 65 11.03 -5.21 -6.67
N THR A 66 10.11 -4.30 -6.97
CA THR A 66 10.26 -3.34 -8.08
C THR A 66 11.43 -2.39 -7.80
N ALA A 67 11.50 -1.82 -6.59
CA ALA A 67 12.51 -0.84 -6.23
C ALA A 67 13.92 -1.45 -6.12
N THR A 68 14.05 -2.62 -5.51
CA THR A 68 15.35 -3.33 -5.47
C THR A 68 15.80 -3.70 -6.87
N GLY A 69 14.89 -4.16 -7.73
CA GLY A 69 15.19 -4.45 -9.12
C GLY A 69 15.57 -3.21 -9.95
N LEU A 70 15.03 -2.01 -9.66
CA LEU A 70 15.42 -0.78 -10.36
C LEU A 70 16.77 -0.21 -9.88
N THR A 71 17.26 -0.65 -8.74
CA THR A 71 18.48 -0.11 -8.10
C THR A 71 19.68 -1.05 -8.16
N HIS A 72 19.47 -2.32 -8.52
CA HIS A 72 20.52 -3.30 -8.74
C HIS A 72 20.57 -3.69 -10.21
N ASP A 73 21.74 -3.53 -10.82
CA ASP A 73 22.02 -4.01 -12.18
C ASP A 73 22.47 -5.47 -12.13
N VAL A 74 21.51 -6.39 -12.27
CA VAL A 74 21.72 -7.84 -12.17
C VAL A 74 21.19 -8.50 -13.44
N GLU A 75 21.98 -9.40 -14.03
CA GLU A 75 21.57 -10.15 -15.21
C GLU A 75 20.31 -10.98 -14.95
N GLY A 76 19.35 -10.95 -15.88
CA GLY A 76 18.06 -11.64 -15.75
C GLY A 76 17.05 -10.96 -14.82
N ASN A 77 17.41 -9.82 -14.21
CA ASN A 77 16.49 -9.03 -13.41
C ASN A 77 15.43 -8.35 -14.31
N TRP A 78 14.15 -8.54 -13.99
CA TRP A 78 13.05 -7.90 -14.69
C TRP A 78 12.21 -7.04 -13.72
N PRO A 79 12.65 -5.81 -13.39
CA PRO A 79 11.98 -4.98 -12.39
C PRO A 79 10.56 -4.56 -12.77
N TRP A 80 10.23 -4.60 -14.07
CA TRP A 80 8.91 -4.24 -14.57
C TRP A 80 7.85 -5.31 -14.31
N PHE A 81 8.24 -6.58 -14.14
CA PHE A 81 7.29 -7.65 -13.86
C PHE A 81 6.47 -7.43 -12.57
N PRO A 82 7.09 -7.20 -11.39
CA PRO A 82 6.33 -6.89 -10.17
C PRO A 82 5.53 -5.59 -10.28
N PHE A 83 6.03 -4.58 -11.01
CA PHE A 83 5.30 -3.34 -11.26
C PHE A 83 4.01 -3.58 -12.05
N VAL A 84 4.07 -4.37 -13.12
CA VAL A 84 2.89 -4.76 -13.90
C VAL A 84 1.91 -5.55 -13.04
N LEU A 85 2.38 -6.43 -12.17
CA LEU A 85 1.50 -7.13 -11.22
C LEU A 85 0.78 -6.16 -10.27
N ILE A 86 1.46 -5.14 -9.74
CA ILE A 86 0.82 -4.10 -8.92
C ILE A 86 -0.27 -3.39 -9.72
N LEU A 87 -0.01 -3.00 -10.98
CA LEU A 87 -1.02 -2.35 -11.83
C LEU A 87 -2.23 -3.26 -12.05
N VAL A 88 -2.00 -4.51 -12.46
CA VAL A 88 -3.08 -5.49 -12.69
C VAL A 88 -3.88 -5.74 -11.41
N MET A 89 -3.21 -5.91 -10.27
CA MET A 89 -3.90 -6.14 -9.00
C MET A 89 -4.68 -4.91 -8.54
N THR A 90 -4.15 -3.70 -8.75
CA THR A 90 -4.83 -2.45 -8.38
C THR A 90 -6.06 -2.20 -9.26
N ILE A 91 -5.94 -2.46 -10.57
CA ILE A 91 -7.06 -2.40 -11.51
C ILE A 91 -8.10 -3.46 -11.16
N GLY A 92 -7.67 -4.70 -10.91
CA GLY A 92 -8.56 -5.79 -10.50
C GLY A 92 -9.29 -5.47 -9.19
N ALA A 93 -8.59 -4.91 -8.19
CA ALA A 93 -9.19 -4.48 -6.93
C ALA A 93 -10.20 -3.35 -7.14
N TYR A 94 -9.90 -2.40 -8.02
CA TYR A 94 -10.82 -1.32 -8.40
C TYR A 94 -12.14 -1.86 -8.97
N PHE A 95 -12.10 -2.86 -9.85
CA PHE A 95 -13.31 -3.49 -10.38
C PHE A 95 -14.02 -4.41 -9.38
N ARG A 96 -13.27 -5.06 -8.47
CA ARG A 96 -13.81 -6.03 -7.50
C ARG A 96 -14.47 -5.38 -6.28
N THR A 97 -14.21 -4.09 -6.05
CA THR A 97 -14.75 -3.33 -4.91
C THR A 97 -15.66 -2.20 -5.39
N PRO A 98 -16.93 -2.50 -5.77
CA PRO A 98 -17.88 -1.49 -6.19
C PRO A 98 -18.15 -0.45 -5.09
N GLU A 99 -17.79 -0.73 -3.85
CA GLU A 99 -17.84 0.19 -2.71
C GLU A 99 -16.91 1.40 -2.88
N LEU A 100 -15.73 1.24 -3.49
CA LEU A 100 -14.85 2.37 -3.82
C LEU A 100 -15.52 3.28 -4.87
N LEU A 101 -16.20 2.67 -5.85
CA LEU A 101 -17.03 3.37 -6.84
C LEU A 101 -18.27 4.01 -6.20
N ALA A 102 -18.89 3.34 -5.23
CA ALA A 102 -20.07 3.80 -4.51
C ALA A 102 -19.73 5.01 -3.64
N ARG A 103 -18.60 5.02 -2.94
CA ARG A 103 -18.12 6.19 -2.18
C ARG A 103 -17.73 7.35 -3.09
N ALA A 104 -17.20 7.06 -4.28
CA ALA A 104 -16.92 8.08 -5.29
C ALA A 104 -18.21 8.71 -5.87
N ARG A 105 -19.28 7.92 -6.00
CA ARG A 105 -20.60 8.36 -6.49
C ARG A 105 -21.47 9.02 -5.41
N ASP A 106 -21.53 8.45 -4.21
CA ASP A 106 -22.27 8.96 -3.06
C ASP A 106 -21.44 8.87 -1.76
N PRO A 107 -20.75 9.96 -1.39
CA PRO A 107 -19.95 10.04 -0.17
C PRO A 107 -20.74 9.85 1.13
N LYS A 108 -22.08 9.96 1.12
CA LYS A 108 -22.91 9.84 2.34
C LYS A 108 -23.26 8.38 2.68
N SER A 109 -23.06 7.46 1.74
CA SER A 109 -23.35 6.04 1.92
C SER A 109 -22.44 5.33 2.93
N VAL A 110 -21.30 5.93 3.27
CA VAL A 110 -20.31 5.36 4.20
C VAL A 110 -20.38 6.07 5.55
N PRO A 111 -20.39 5.34 6.69
CA PRO A 111 -20.38 5.95 8.01
C PRO A 111 -19.21 6.95 8.16
N ASN A 112 -19.54 8.21 8.42
CA ASN A 112 -18.54 9.24 8.63
C ASN A 112 -17.69 8.90 9.86
N PRO A 113 -16.35 9.02 9.81
CA PRO A 113 -15.58 9.03 11.03
C PRO A 113 -16.10 10.16 11.93
N GLY A 114 -16.18 9.93 13.24
CA GLY A 114 -16.57 10.96 14.20
C GLY A 114 -15.71 12.23 14.03
N LYS A 115 -16.18 13.38 14.54
CA LYS A 115 -15.54 14.70 14.31
C LYS A 115 -14.01 14.68 14.52
N VAL A 116 -13.56 14.02 15.59
CA VAL A 116 -12.13 13.82 15.90
C VAL A 116 -11.41 13.00 14.83
N GLY A 117 -11.96 11.84 14.44
CA GLY A 117 -11.38 10.99 13.41
C GLY A 117 -11.26 11.69 12.06
N LYS A 118 -12.24 12.55 11.71
CA LYS A 118 -12.17 13.38 10.51
C LYS A 118 -10.98 14.36 10.58
N ILE A 119 -10.86 15.11 11.67
CA ILE A 119 -9.76 16.07 11.86
C ILE A 119 -8.40 15.37 11.82
N VAL A 120 -8.23 14.31 12.63
CA VAL A 120 -6.98 13.53 12.69
C VAL A 120 -6.61 12.99 11.30
N SER A 121 -7.57 12.45 10.55
CA SER A 121 -7.30 11.91 9.22
C SER A 121 -6.84 12.98 8.21
N TRP A 122 -7.36 14.20 8.32
CA TRP A 122 -6.96 15.32 7.45
C TRP A 122 -5.60 15.87 7.82
N ILE A 123 -5.29 15.95 9.13
CA ILE A 123 -3.97 16.36 9.61
C ILE A 123 -2.93 15.34 9.12
N LEU A 124 -3.16 14.04 9.33
CA LEU A 124 -2.23 13.00 8.91
C LEU A 124 -2.08 12.94 7.38
N ALA A 125 -3.19 13.02 6.64
CA ALA A 125 -3.14 13.03 5.18
C ALA A 125 -2.40 14.26 4.65
N GLY A 126 -2.65 15.44 5.23
CA GLY A 126 -1.95 16.68 4.89
C GLY A 126 -0.46 16.59 5.16
N LEU A 127 -0.08 16.11 6.36
CA LEU A 127 1.32 15.95 6.76
C LEU A 127 2.07 14.96 5.86
N LEU A 128 1.51 13.78 5.62
CA LEU A 128 2.10 12.75 4.77
C LEU A 128 2.21 13.20 3.31
N SER A 129 1.17 13.86 2.79
CA SER A 129 1.18 14.38 1.42
C SER A 129 2.21 15.50 1.29
N LEU A 130 2.28 16.42 2.24
CA LEU A 130 3.23 17.52 2.22
C LEU A 130 4.68 17.04 2.32
N ALA A 131 4.97 16.12 3.25
CA ALA A 131 6.31 15.54 3.39
C ALA A 131 6.74 14.80 2.11
N THR A 132 5.83 14.03 1.51
CA THR A 132 6.09 13.29 0.26
C THR A 132 6.27 14.25 -0.92
N LEU A 133 5.43 15.27 -1.02
CA LEU A 133 5.48 16.28 -2.07
C LEU A 133 6.79 17.08 -1.99
N ALA A 134 7.16 17.54 -0.80
CA ALA A 134 8.41 18.25 -0.57
C ALA A 134 9.62 17.36 -0.94
N SER A 135 9.62 16.10 -0.50
CA SER A 135 10.67 15.14 -0.89
C SER A 135 10.73 14.90 -2.40
N GLY A 136 9.56 14.84 -3.07
CA GLY A 136 9.48 14.70 -4.52
C GLY A 136 10.05 15.90 -5.27
N ILE A 137 9.70 17.12 -4.84
CA ILE A 137 10.21 18.38 -5.42
C ILE A 137 11.72 18.48 -5.24
N LEU A 138 12.24 18.22 -4.03
CA LEU A 138 13.68 18.26 -3.76
C LEU A 138 14.47 17.28 -4.64
N GLN A 139 13.85 16.15 -4.98
CA GLN A 139 14.45 15.15 -5.85
C GLN A 139 14.44 15.50 -7.35
N LEU A 140 13.67 16.52 -7.75
CA LEU A 140 13.75 17.10 -9.11
C LEU A 140 14.92 18.10 -9.24
N MET A 141 15.45 18.56 -8.12
CA MET A 141 16.55 19.51 -8.08
C MET A 141 17.89 18.75 -7.98
N PRO A 142 18.98 19.33 -8.48
CA PRO A 142 20.32 18.83 -8.18
C PRO A 142 20.55 18.73 -6.67
N PRO A 143 21.35 17.77 -6.20
CA PRO A 143 21.65 17.64 -4.77
C PRO A 143 22.23 18.95 -4.23
N ALA A 144 21.66 19.43 -3.12
CA ALA A 144 22.01 20.73 -2.54
C ALA A 144 23.43 20.78 -1.95
N ASN A 145 23.99 19.62 -1.58
CA ASN A 145 25.30 19.47 -0.99
C ASN A 145 25.92 18.11 -1.37
N ALA A 146 27.21 17.94 -1.08
CA ALA A 146 27.94 16.70 -1.35
C ALA A 146 27.35 15.48 -0.63
N GLU A 147 26.81 15.67 0.59
CA GLU A 147 26.14 14.62 1.34
C GLU A 147 24.89 14.11 0.64
N GLY A 148 24.05 15.01 0.10
CA GLY A 148 22.87 14.64 -0.66
C GLY A 148 23.21 13.91 -1.96
N ALA A 149 24.31 14.30 -2.62
CA ALA A 149 24.80 13.60 -3.80
C ALA A 149 25.26 12.17 -3.45
N ALA A 150 26.08 12.02 -2.40
CA ALA A 150 26.54 10.72 -1.92
C ALA A 150 25.39 9.81 -1.48
N PHE A 151 24.34 10.38 -0.88
CA PHE A 151 23.14 9.64 -0.51
C PHE A 151 22.39 9.08 -1.73
N ILE A 152 22.19 9.90 -2.77
CA ILE A 152 21.53 9.49 -4.02
C ILE A 152 22.35 8.42 -4.75
N GLU A 153 23.67 8.57 -4.77
CA GLU A 153 24.59 7.62 -5.37
C GLU A 153 24.57 6.28 -4.64
N ARG A 154 24.64 6.30 -3.30
CA ARG A 154 24.57 5.09 -2.46
C ARG A 154 23.26 4.34 -2.63
N LEU A 155 22.15 5.03 -2.91
CA LEU A 155 20.86 4.41 -3.20
C LEU A 155 20.78 3.78 -4.60
N GLY A 156 21.76 4.03 -5.47
CA GLY A 156 21.75 3.55 -6.85
C GLY A 156 20.73 4.24 -7.75
N ILE A 157 20.17 5.39 -7.33
CA ILE A 157 19.03 6.03 -8.02
C ILE A 157 19.43 7.22 -8.90
N THR A 158 20.71 7.53 -9.08
CA THR A 158 21.16 8.74 -9.82
C THR A 158 20.52 8.85 -11.21
N HIS A 159 20.38 7.73 -11.92
CA HIS A 159 19.81 7.66 -13.26
C HIS A 159 18.27 7.73 -13.31
N ILE A 160 17.59 7.55 -12.16
CA ILE A 160 16.12 7.54 -12.03
C ILE A 160 15.61 8.52 -10.97
N ALA A 161 16.45 9.41 -10.46
CA ALA A 161 16.08 10.36 -9.42
C ALA A 161 14.90 11.24 -9.85
N VAL A 162 14.97 11.85 -11.03
CA VAL A 162 13.90 12.69 -11.59
C VAL A 162 12.57 11.94 -11.74
N PRO A 163 12.48 10.78 -12.41
CA PRO A 163 11.20 10.06 -12.51
C PRO A 163 10.65 9.60 -11.15
N LEU A 164 11.50 9.27 -10.17
CA LEU A 164 11.06 8.98 -8.80
C LEU A 164 10.48 10.23 -8.12
N GLY A 165 11.07 11.41 -8.32
CA GLY A 165 10.55 12.69 -7.83
C GLY A 165 9.16 13.00 -8.39
N ILE A 166 8.98 12.82 -9.71
CA ILE A 166 7.67 12.98 -10.37
C ILE A 166 6.66 11.98 -9.79
N THR A 167 7.06 10.72 -9.63
CA THR A 167 6.22 9.66 -9.06
C THR A 167 5.74 10.05 -7.65
N LYS A 168 6.64 10.50 -6.76
CA LYS A 168 6.28 10.98 -5.41
C LYS A 168 5.23 12.09 -5.46
N ILE A 169 5.39 13.06 -6.35
CA ILE A 169 4.45 14.18 -6.51
C ILE A 169 3.07 13.67 -6.94
N CYS A 170 3.02 12.80 -7.96
CA CYS A 170 1.77 12.21 -8.43
C CYS A 170 1.07 11.41 -7.32
N LEU A 171 1.82 10.60 -6.56
CA LEU A 171 1.28 9.81 -5.45
C LEU A 171 0.75 10.69 -4.31
N ALA A 172 1.48 11.75 -3.95
CA ALA A 172 1.05 12.71 -2.94
C ALA A 172 -0.25 13.41 -3.33
N ILE A 173 -0.37 13.86 -4.59
CA ILE A 173 -1.60 14.47 -5.11
C ILE A 173 -2.76 13.46 -5.09
N LEU A 174 -2.52 12.23 -5.54
CA LEU A 174 -3.53 11.18 -5.60
C LEU A 174 -4.05 10.81 -4.19
N PHE A 175 -3.17 10.80 -3.19
CA PHE A 175 -3.52 10.53 -1.79
C PHE A 175 -4.25 11.69 -1.10
N LEU A 176 -3.91 12.93 -1.48
CA LEU A 176 -4.54 14.13 -0.95
C LEU A 176 -5.99 14.26 -1.42
N ILE A 177 -6.27 13.95 -2.68
CA ILE A 177 -7.62 14.02 -3.26
C ILE A 177 -8.53 12.96 -2.59
N PRO A 178 -9.60 13.34 -1.87
CA PRO A 178 -10.42 12.40 -1.10
C PRO A 178 -11.01 11.27 -1.94
N ARG A 179 -11.41 11.57 -3.17
CA ARG A 179 -12.03 10.63 -4.12
C ARG A 179 -11.08 9.50 -4.54
N SER A 180 -9.78 9.76 -4.61
CA SER A 180 -8.74 8.78 -4.99
C SER A 180 -7.87 8.32 -3.83
N SER A 181 -8.16 8.78 -2.61
CA SER A 181 -7.31 8.59 -1.43
C SER A 181 -7.00 7.13 -1.12
N ALA A 182 -7.91 6.19 -1.41
CA ALA A 182 -7.68 4.76 -1.24
C ALA A 182 -6.60 4.22 -2.20
N ILE A 183 -6.63 4.62 -3.48
CA ILE A 183 -5.63 4.23 -4.47
C ILE A 183 -4.30 4.91 -4.15
N GLY A 184 -4.33 6.21 -3.85
CA GLY A 184 -3.13 6.96 -3.44
C GLY A 184 -2.45 6.34 -2.22
N LEU A 185 -3.22 5.91 -1.22
CA LEU A 185 -2.69 5.23 -0.04
C LEU A 185 -1.96 3.94 -0.40
N VAL A 186 -2.60 3.07 -1.18
CA VAL A 186 -2.02 1.77 -1.57
C VAL A 186 -0.74 1.96 -2.37
N LEU A 187 -0.74 2.90 -3.32
CA LEU A 187 0.45 3.19 -4.12
C LEU A 187 1.56 3.86 -3.29
N MET A 188 1.24 4.73 -2.33
CA MET A 188 2.22 5.26 -1.39
C MET A 188 2.82 4.16 -0.51
N VAL A 189 2.02 3.20 -0.04
CA VAL A 189 2.53 2.03 0.68
C VAL A 189 3.51 1.25 -0.19
N GLY A 190 3.15 0.95 -1.45
CA GLY A 190 4.07 0.31 -2.40
C GLY A 190 5.37 1.09 -2.61
N TYR A 191 5.28 2.42 -2.78
CA TYR A 191 6.44 3.29 -2.96
C TYR A 191 7.37 3.28 -1.75
N PHE A 192 6.84 3.51 -0.55
CA PHE A 192 7.64 3.58 0.67
C PHE A 192 8.17 2.21 1.12
N SER A 193 7.46 1.12 0.83
CA SER A 193 8.00 -0.24 1.01
C SER A 193 9.13 -0.53 0.02
N GLY A 194 9.03 -0.02 -1.22
CA GLY A 194 10.12 0.01 -2.19
C GLY A 194 11.35 0.73 -1.67
N ALA A 195 11.18 1.98 -1.22
CA ALA A 195 12.26 2.77 -0.65
C ALA A 195 12.92 2.10 0.56
N LEU A 196 12.12 1.48 1.44
CA LEU A 196 12.64 0.74 2.59
C LEU A 196 13.46 -0.48 2.13
N ALA A 197 12.98 -1.25 1.15
CA ALA A 197 13.71 -2.39 0.61
C ALA A 197 15.06 -1.95 0.01
N THR A 198 15.08 -0.88 -0.78
CA THR A 198 16.33 -0.30 -1.31
C THR A 198 17.29 0.11 -0.19
N ASN A 199 16.80 0.71 0.90
CA ASN A 199 17.67 1.08 2.02
C ASN A 199 18.29 -0.16 2.69
N LEU A 200 17.50 -1.22 2.89
CA LEU A 200 17.97 -2.47 3.50
C LEU A 200 19.05 -3.17 2.64
N THR A 201 18.91 -3.14 1.31
CA THR A 201 19.88 -3.78 0.40
C THR A 201 21.16 -2.96 0.18
N HIS A 202 21.10 -1.63 0.35
CA HIS A 202 22.26 -0.74 0.20
C HIS A 202 22.98 -0.44 1.53
N GLY A 203 22.74 -1.29 2.54
CA GLY A 203 23.46 -1.28 3.81
C GLY A 203 23.18 -0.09 4.70
N PHE A 204 22.02 0.57 4.56
CA PHE A 204 21.62 1.66 5.45
C PHE A 204 21.34 1.12 6.86
N THR A 205 21.69 1.91 7.86
CA THR A 205 21.49 1.59 9.28
C THR A 205 20.08 1.96 9.74
N LEU A 206 19.63 1.37 10.86
CA LEU A 206 18.30 1.60 11.41
C LEU A 206 17.93 3.10 11.53
N PRO A 207 18.79 4.00 12.06
CA PRO A 207 18.47 5.41 12.13
C PRO A 207 18.21 6.07 10.77
N GLU A 208 18.87 5.62 9.71
CA GLU A 208 18.76 6.20 8.36
C GLU A 208 17.42 5.83 7.69
N TYR A 209 16.96 4.59 7.84
CA TYR A 209 15.68 4.15 7.25
C TYR A 209 14.48 4.23 8.22
N LEU A 210 14.69 4.57 9.49
CA LEU A 210 13.62 4.75 10.48
C LEU A 210 12.51 5.72 10.04
N PRO A 211 12.80 6.86 9.38
CA PRO A 211 11.76 7.75 8.87
C PRO A 211 10.81 7.06 7.87
N LEU A 212 11.31 6.12 7.07
CA LEU A 212 10.48 5.37 6.11
C LEU A 212 9.52 4.42 6.86
N ILE A 213 9.97 3.78 7.93
CA ILE A 213 9.13 2.94 8.79
C ILE A 213 8.03 3.79 9.44
N ILE A 214 8.39 4.96 9.96
CA ILE A 214 7.43 5.89 10.56
C ILE A 214 6.37 6.31 9.52
N ILE A 215 6.77 6.66 8.30
CA ILE A 215 5.85 7.01 7.22
C ILE A 215 4.90 5.84 6.91
N LEU A 216 5.42 4.61 6.80
CA LEU A 216 4.59 3.42 6.55
C LEU A 216 3.57 3.17 7.67
N VAL A 217 3.99 3.32 8.94
CA VAL A 217 3.08 3.20 10.09
C VAL A 217 2.01 4.29 10.08
N LEU A 218 2.39 5.54 9.80
CA LEU A 218 1.44 6.65 9.69
C LEU A 218 0.49 6.47 8.51
N LEU A 219 0.93 5.93 7.38
CA LEU A 219 0.07 5.56 6.25
C LEU A 219 -0.93 4.48 6.67
N ALA A 220 -0.49 3.44 7.37
CA ALA A 220 -1.38 2.40 7.88
C ALA A 220 -2.44 2.96 8.84
N ILE A 221 -2.04 3.81 9.79
CA ILE A 221 -2.96 4.49 10.72
C ILE A 221 -3.94 5.38 9.95
N THR A 222 -3.44 6.17 8.99
CA THR A 222 -4.28 7.06 8.18
C THR A 222 -5.29 6.27 7.36
N GLY A 223 -4.87 5.16 6.76
CA GLY A 223 -5.73 4.24 6.03
C GLY A 223 -6.81 3.62 6.91
N TRP A 224 -6.45 3.21 8.13
CA TRP A 224 -7.38 2.67 9.12
C TRP A 224 -8.46 3.68 9.52
N ILE A 225 -8.08 4.95 9.69
CA ILE A 225 -9.00 6.02 10.06
C ILE A 225 -9.89 6.43 8.87
N ARG A 226 -9.31 6.61 7.66
CA ARG A 226 -10.03 7.12 6.46
C ARG A 226 -10.97 6.10 5.82
N ASN A 227 -10.73 4.80 5.99
CA ASN A 227 -11.50 3.74 5.34
C ASN A 227 -12.24 2.89 6.38
N PRO A 228 -13.42 3.35 6.87
CA PRO A 228 -14.23 2.56 7.79
C PRO A 228 -14.73 1.24 7.16
N GLU A 229 -14.74 1.12 5.83
CA GLU A 229 -15.10 -0.12 5.14
C GLU A 229 -14.09 -1.23 5.42
N LEU A 230 -12.79 -0.90 5.54
CA LEU A 230 -11.75 -1.85 5.97
C LEU A 230 -12.10 -2.43 7.35
N ARG A 231 -12.51 -1.58 8.28
CA ARG A 231 -12.91 -1.98 9.64
C ARG A 231 -14.15 -2.85 9.62
N GLN A 232 -15.16 -2.49 8.84
CA GLN A 232 -16.41 -3.24 8.76
C GLN A 232 -16.23 -4.63 8.13
N ARG A 233 -15.43 -4.73 7.07
CA ARG A 233 -15.07 -6.01 6.42
C ARG A 233 -14.28 -6.93 7.34
N LEU A 234 -13.31 -6.40 8.09
CA LEU A 234 -12.54 -7.17 9.07
C LEU A 234 -13.41 -7.63 10.26
N LEU A 235 -14.37 -6.80 10.70
CA LEU A 235 -15.29 -7.10 11.80
C LEU A 235 -16.51 -7.92 11.37
N GLY A 236 -16.65 -8.26 10.08
CA GLY A 236 -17.76 -9.06 9.55
C GLY A 236 -19.14 -8.39 9.65
N ARG A 237 -19.21 -7.07 9.74
CA ARG A 237 -20.47 -6.33 9.84
C ARG A 237 -21.01 -5.99 8.44
N PRO A 238 -22.31 -6.12 8.18
CA PRO A 238 -22.91 -5.70 6.91
C PRO A 238 -22.61 -4.21 6.63
N LEU A 239 -22.22 -3.90 5.39
CA LEU A 239 -21.93 -2.54 4.90
C LEU A 239 -23.19 -1.67 4.69
N LEU A 240 -24.35 -2.18 5.09
CA LEU A 240 -25.60 -1.44 5.12
C LEU A 240 -26.01 -1.33 6.57
N GLY A 241 -26.03 -0.09 7.07
CA GLY A 241 -26.86 0.23 8.21
C GLY A 241 -28.25 -0.33 7.95
N ASN A 242 -28.84 -0.90 8.99
CA ASN A 242 -30.19 -1.44 8.98
C ASN A 242 -31.23 -0.31 8.79
N THR A 243 -31.21 0.35 7.63
CA THR A 243 -32.17 1.37 7.20
C THR A 243 -33.19 0.75 6.25
N GLY A 244 -33.53 -0.52 6.49
CA GLY A 244 -34.54 -1.28 5.75
C GLY A 244 -35.48 -2.11 6.62
N ALA A 245 -35.41 -1.98 7.96
CA ALA A 245 -36.29 -2.69 8.89
C ALA A 245 -37.27 -1.78 9.65
N THR A 246 -37.46 -0.52 9.20
CA THR A 246 -38.43 0.41 9.82
C THR A 246 -39.33 1.11 8.80
N LEU A 247 -39.56 0.52 7.62
CA LEU A 247 -40.67 0.91 6.74
C LEU A 247 -41.61 -0.29 6.60
N GLY A 248 -42.52 -0.39 7.55
CA GLY A 248 -43.52 -1.44 7.64
C GLY A 248 -44.28 -1.43 8.96
N GLY A 249 -44.44 -0.26 9.58
CA GLY A 249 -45.52 -0.05 10.54
C GLY A 249 -46.80 0.14 9.74
N GLU A 250 -47.44 -0.96 9.34
CA GLU A 250 -48.86 -0.93 9.00
C GLU A 250 -49.65 -1.07 10.31
N THR A 251 -49.88 0.08 10.94
CA THR A 251 -51.09 0.29 11.73
C THR A 251 -52.27 0.31 10.75
N GLY A 252 -52.86 -0.86 10.52
CA GLY A 252 -54.16 -1.03 9.86
C GLY A 252 -55.13 -1.65 10.86
N GLY A 253 -55.96 -0.81 11.47
CA GLY A 253 -57.03 -1.25 12.36
C GLY A 253 -58.21 -1.86 11.61
N ASP A 254 -59.03 -2.52 12.41
CA ASP A 254 -60.49 -2.68 12.26
C ASP A 254 -61.04 -3.86 11.47
N TYR A 255 -61.28 -4.98 12.18
CA TYR A 255 -62.39 -5.89 11.93
C TYR A 255 -63.01 -6.39 13.25
N ALA A 256 -63.91 -5.59 13.79
CA ALA A 256 -65.07 -5.98 14.59
C ALA A 256 -66.17 -4.99 14.17
N THR A 257 -67.39 -5.28 13.74
CA THR A 257 -68.40 -6.35 13.82
C THR A 257 -69.36 -6.07 12.63
N THR A 258 -70.23 -6.93 12.08
CA THR A 258 -71.47 -7.49 12.64
C THR A 258 -72.26 -8.11 11.47
N SER A 259 -72.68 -9.38 11.57
CA SER A 259 -74.02 -9.96 11.31
C SER A 259 -73.93 -11.47 11.15
#